data_AF-A0A350LS80-F1
#
_entry.id   AF-A0A350LS80-F1
#
_cell.length_a   1.000
_cell.length_b   1.000
_cell.length_c   1.000
_cell.angle_alpha   90.00
_cell.angle_beta   90.00
_cell.angle_gamma   90.00
#
_symmetry.space_group_name_H-M   'P 1'
#
loop_
_entity.id
_entity.type
_entity.pdbx_description
1 polymer ?
#
loop_
_entity_poly.entity_id
_entity_poly.type
_entity_poly.pdbx_seq_one_letter_code
_entity_poly.pdbx_strand_id
1 'polypeptide(L)'
;MIALSVIGLVLAACSSGGAARKRDSDGRIIPTLAEQDPTSTLYAKSVSQAAHGECDSEIMDVLTCFAYRGHGYEGAQMALGQCYIAKGQEAEGAEWVQRAANSGWPDAQKMMATLYLKGQGVDQDPVEGAKWAKLYTRNPSLLSLGVQPDVSIVQEFRGSLTSEQNAVADQRASSWVPSYWTPTSVIDRDVRRSCAVEGRHRVPSMPDIESVPNPY
;
A
#
# COMPACT_ATOMS: atom_id res chain seq x y z
N MET A 1 -9.76 -5.94 76.09
CA MET A 1 -9.39 -4.79 75.22
C MET A 1 -8.01 -5.09 74.65
N ILE A 2 -7.91 -5.89 73.59
CA ILE A 2 -7.81 -5.49 72.17
C ILE A 2 -6.79 -4.37 71.94
N ALA A 3 -5.65 -4.72 71.35
CA ALA A 3 -4.84 -3.81 70.53
C ALA A 3 -4.25 -4.63 69.37
N LEU A 4 -5.02 -4.75 68.27
CA LEU A 4 -4.53 -5.25 66.99
C LEU A 4 -3.71 -4.13 66.32
N SER A 5 -2.41 -4.39 66.10
CA SER A 5 -1.58 -3.56 65.23
C SER A 5 -1.80 -3.97 63.78
N VAL A 6 -2.50 -3.12 63.03
CA VAL A 6 -2.66 -3.25 61.57
C VAL A 6 -1.42 -2.63 60.93
N ILE A 7 -0.50 -3.48 60.45
CA ILE A 7 0.58 -3.05 59.56
C ILE A 7 -0.05 -2.77 58.20
N GLY A 8 -0.21 -1.48 57.88
CA GLY A 8 -0.70 -1.01 56.60
C GLY A 8 0.29 -1.35 55.49
N LEU A 9 -0.06 -2.32 54.65
CA LEU A 9 0.62 -2.58 53.40
C LEU A 9 0.27 -1.44 52.43
N VAL A 10 1.19 -0.50 52.23
CA VAL A 10 1.05 0.52 51.18
C VAL A 10 1.26 -0.15 49.83
N LEU A 11 0.16 -0.55 49.19
CA LEU A 11 0.13 -0.90 47.78
C LEU A 11 0.43 0.38 46.99
N ALA A 12 1.68 0.52 46.54
CA ALA A 12 2.04 1.52 45.55
C ALA A 12 1.22 1.26 44.29
N ALA A 13 0.38 2.23 43.94
CA ALA A 13 -0.48 2.22 42.78
C ALA A 13 0.32 2.02 41.49
N CYS A 14 -0.18 1.15 40.62
CA CYS A 14 0.23 1.07 39.22
C CYS A 14 0.05 2.44 38.56
N SER A 15 1.13 3.19 38.33
CA SER A 15 1.11 4.30 37.38
C SER A 15 1.47 3.74 36.00
N SER A 16 0.49 3.76 35.10
CA SER A 16 0.62 3.80 33.64
C SER A 16 1.98 3.35 33.08
N GLY A 17 2.02 2.11 32.58
CA GLY A 17 3.18 1.54 31.90
C GLY A 17 3.61 2.34 30.67
N GLY A 18 4.42 3.37 30.87
CA GLY A 18 5.39 3.79 29.89
C GLY A 18 6.58 2.85 30.01
N ALA A 19 6.82 2.02 28.99
CA ALA A 19 8.00 1.15 28.97
C ALA A 19 9.26 1.98 29.27
N ALA A 20 10.08 1.53 30.23
CA ALA A 20 11.30 2.24 30.62
C ALA A 20 12.23 2.38 29.39
N ARG A 21 12.62 3.62 29.06
CA ARG A 21 13.51 3.90 27.93
C ARG A 21 14.88 3.27 28.15
N LYS A 22 15.40 2.57 27.13
CA LYS A 22 16.75 1.96 27.17
C LYS A 22 17.82 3.05 27.18
N ARG A 23 18.95 2.76 27.84
CA ARG A 23 20.12 3.65 27.92
C ARG A 23 21.40 2.92 27.50
N ASP A 24 22.35 3.67 26.93
CA ASP A 24 23.68 3.17 26.59
C ASP A 24 24.61 3.12 27.83
N SER A 25 25.87 2.71 27.63
CA SER A 25 26.88 2.62 28.70
C SER A 25 27.20 3.96 29.34
N ASP A 26 26.96 5.07 28.65
CA ASP A 26 27.18 6.44 29.12
C ASP A 26 25.93 7.01 29.79
N GLY A 27 24.86 6.23 29.92
CA GLY A 27 23.58 6.62 30.51
C GLY A 27 22.69 7.46 29.59
N ARG A 28 23.03 7.63 28.31
CA ARG A 28 22.21 8.37 27.33
C ARG A 28 21.02 7.52 26.88
N ILE A 29 19.88 8.15 26.62
CA ILE A 29 18.70 7.45 26.09
C ILE A 29 18.99 6.97 24.68
N ILE A 30 18.72 5.70 24.41
CA ILE A 30 18.78 5.13 23.06
C ILE A 30 17.42 5.36 22.40
N PRO A 31 17.34 6.20 21.34
CA PRO A 31 16.08 6.42 20.65
C PRO A 31 15.65 5.16 19.89
N THR A 32 14.35 4.89 19.87
CA THR A 32 13.76 3.80 19.10
C THR A 32 13.88 4.06 17.60
N LEU A 33 13.76 3.01 16.77
CA LEU A 33 13.75 3.19 15.31
C LEU A 33 12.62 4.13 14.86
N ALA A 34 11.46 4.09 15.52
CA ALA A 34 10.35 5.00 15.24
C ALA A 34 10.68 6.46 15.57
N GLU A 35 11.46 6.72 16.63
CA GLU A 35 11.94 8.07 16.97
C GLU A 35 13.03 8.56 16.00
N GLN A 36 13.80 7.65 15.40
CA GLN A 36 14.86 7.97 14.45
C GLN A 36 14.36 8.14 13.01
N ASP A 37 13.37 7.33 12.60
CA ASP A 37 12.80 7.32 11.25
C ASP A 37 11.26 7.20 11.29
N PRO A 38 10.57 8.28 11.69
CA PRO A 38 9.12 8.28 11.84
C PRO A 38 8.40 8.11 10.50
N THR A 39 8.94 8.66 9.40
CA THR A 39 8.30 8.61 8.08
C THR A 39 8.35 7.20 7.49
N SER A 40 9.50 6.51 7.53
CA SER A 40 9.56 5.13 7.02
C SER A 40 8.78 4.17 7.90
N THR A 41 8.77 4.38 9.21
CA THR A 41 7.94 3.61 10.14
C THR A 41 6.46 3.78 9.81
N LEU A 42 6.02 5.02 9.56
CA LEU A 42 4.64 5.31 9.21
C LEU A 42 4.26 4.70 7.85
N TYR A 43 5.13 4.80 6.84
CA TYR A 43 4.93 4.12 5.55
C TYR A 43 4.72 2.61 5.72
N ALA A 44 5.67 1.94 6.38
CA ALA A 44 5.63 0.49 6.56
C ALA A 44 4.39 0.06 7.36
N LYS A 45 4.03 0.83 8.40
CA LYS A 45 2.84 0.58 9.22
C LYS A 45 1.57 0.69 8.37
N SER A 46 1.38 1.78 7.64
CA SER A 46 0.15 2.00 6.86
C SER A 46 -0.03 0.98 5.73
N VAL A 47 1.06 0.62 5.02
CA VAL A 47 1.00 -0.44 3.99
C VAL A 47 0.64 -1.78 4.63
N SER A 48 1.23 -2.11 5.78
CA SER A 48 0.92 -3.36 6.51
C SER A 48 -0.55 -3.41 6.96
N GLN A 49 -1.07 -2.32 7.53
CA GLN A 49 -2.47 -2.25 7.98
C GLN A 49 -3.46 -2.42 6.82
N ALA A 50 -3.23 -1.72 5.71
CA ALA A 50 -4.06 -1.85 4.52
C ALA A 50 -4.03 -3.28 3.93
N ALA A 51 -2.88 -3.97 3.99
CA ALA A 51 -2.80 -5.38 3.59
C ALA A 51 -3.66 -6.32 4.45
N HIS A 52 -4.01 -5.92 5.68
CA HIS A 52 -4.95 -6.62 6.56
C HIS A 52 -6.41 -6.12 6.40
N GLY A 53 -6.69 -5.25 5.43
CA GLY A 53 -8.02 -4.71 5.14
C GLY A 53 -8.39 -3.48 5.97
N GLU A 54 -7.46 -2.93 6.76
CA GLU A 54 -7.69 -1.68 7.49
C GLU A 54 -7.57 -0.49 6.53
N CYS A 55 -8.72 0.06 6.13
CA CYS A 55 -8.82 1.17 5.19
C CYS A 55 -9.67 2.30 5.78
N ASP A 56 -9.33 2.77 6.98
CA ASP A 56 -9.90 3.99 7.52
C ASP A 56 -9.31 5.23 6.82
N SER A 57 -9.89 6.40 7.10
CA SER A 57 -9.46 7.66 6.46
C SER A 57 -8.02 8.02 6.81
N GLU A 58 -7.54 7.74 8.03
CA GLU A 58 -6.19 8.08 8.46
C GLU A 58 -5.15 7.26 7.68
N ILE A 59 -5.39 5.97 7.52
CA ILE A 59 -4.52 5.09 6.72
C ILE A 59 -4.52 5.53 5.25
N MET A 60 -5.70 5.79 4.68
CA MET A 60 -5.80 6.21 3.28
C MET A 60 -5.16 7.56 3.01
N ASP A 61 -5.25 8.51 3.95
CA ASP A 61 -4.59 9.82 3.87
C ASP A 61 -3.06 9.66 3.83
N VAL A 62 -2.52 8.81 4.70
CA VAL A 62 -1.07 8.50 4.73
C VAL A 62 -0.64 7.78 3.44
N LEU A 63 -1.40 6.78 3.00
CA LEU A 63 -1.11 6.05 1.76
C LEU A 63 -1.17 6.96 0.55
N THR A 64 -2.12 7.89 0.49
CA THR A 64 -2.20 8.93 -0.54
C THR A 64 -0.90 9.73 -0.56
N CYS A 65 -0.44 10.21 0.60
CA CYS A 65 0.80 10.96 0.68
C CYS A 65 2.03 10.21 0.18
N PHE A 66 2.12 8.91 0.45
CA PHE A 66 3.22 8.09 -0.04
C PHE A 66 3.06 7.73 -1.51
N ALA A 67 1.86 7.37 -1.97
CA ALA A 67 1.60 7.03 -3.36
C ALA A 67 1.96 8.18 -4.31
N TYR A 68 1.62 9.42 -3.92
CA TYR A 68 1.96 10.67 -4.64
C TYR A 68 3.43 11.08 -4.53
N ARG A 69 4.31 10.30 -3.89
CA ARG A 69 5.76 10.48 -4.05
C ARG A 69 6.28 9.83 -5.35
N GLY A 70 5.47 8.99 -6.00
CA GLY A 70 5.79 8.37 -7.28
C GLY A 70 6.67 7.13 -7.13
N HIS A 71 7.67 7.00 -8.00
CA HIS A 71 8.57 5.86 -8.02
C HIS A 71 9.23 5.58 -6.65
N GLY A 72 9.30 4.31 -6.26
CA GLY A 72 9.79 3.85 -4.96
C GLY A 72 8.70 3.69 -3.90
N TYR A 73 7.47 4.15 -4.19
CA TYR A 73 6.29 4.02 -3.31
C TYR A 73 5.17 3.21 -3.97
N GLU A 74 5.54 2.27 -4.85
CA GLU A 74 4.60 1.36 -5.51
C GLU A 74 3.79 0.52 -4.50
N GLY A 75 4.37 0.21 -3.34
CA GLY A 75 3.65 -0.44 -2.24
C GLY A 75 2.50 0.40 -1.70
N ALA A 76 2.68 1.73 -1.58
CA ALA A 76 1.58 2.64 -1.21
C ALA A 76 0.56 2.79 -2.34
N GLN A 77 0.99 2.86 -3.60
CA GLN A 77 0.07 2.88 -4.75
C GLN A 77 -0.80 1.62 -4.77
N MET A 78 -0.21 0.45 -4.58
CA MET A 78 -0.92 -0.83 -4.50
C MET A 78 -1.90 -0.86 -3.31
N ALA A 79 -1.44 -0.51 -2.10
CA ALA A 79 -2.27 -0.51 -0.90
C ALA A 79 -3.43 0.49 -0.99
N LEU A 80 -3.20 1.68 -1.53
CA LEU A 80 -4.22 2.69 -1.76
C LEU A 80 -5.28 2.16 -2.73
N GLY A 81 -4.84 1.54 -3.83
CA GLY A 81 -5.74 0.93 -4.80
C GLY A 81 -6.61 -0.18 -4.21
N GLN A 82 -6.04 -1.04 -3.37
CA GLN A 82 -6.79 -2.05 -2.63
C GLN A 82 -7.84 -1.43 -1.70
N CYS A 83 -7.51 -0.34 -1.01
CA CYS A 83 -8.47 0.34 -0.14
C CYS A 83 -9.64 0.97 -0.90
N TYR A 84 -9.39 1.59 -2.07
CA TYR A 84 -10.47 2.09 -2.92
C TYR A 84 -11.38 0.94 -3.41
N ILE A 85 -10.79 -0.15 -3.89
CA ILE A 85 -11.56 -1.34 -4.30
C ILE A 85 -12.41 -1.88 -3.13
N ALA A 86 -11.84 -2.00 -1.93
CA ALA A 86 -12.56 -2.48 -0.75
C ALA A 86 -13.72 -1.57 -0.32
N LYS A 87 -13.69 -0.29 -0.71
CA LYS A 87 -14.74 0.70 -0.47
C LYS A 87 -15.77 0.81 -1.60
N GLY A 88 -15.67 -0.01 -2.65
CA GLY A 88 -16.56 0.06 -3.81
C GLY A 88 -16.24 1.23 -4.75
N GLN A 89 -14.98 1.67 -4.77
CA GLN A 89 -14.43 2.66 -5.71
C GLN A 89 -13.47 1.95 -6.66
N GLU A 90 -13.99 0.99 -7.42
CA GLU A 90 -13.16 0.04 -8.15
C GLU A 90 -12.35 0.71 -9.28
N ALA A 91 -12.91 1.71 -9.95
CA ALA A 91 -12.23 2.40 -11.06
C ALA A 91 -10.99 3.15 -10.55
N GLU A 92 -11.14 3.96 -9.52
CA GLU A 92 -10.06 4.69 -8.88
C GLU A 92 -9.01 3.73 -8.31
N GLY A 93 -9.47 2.64 -7.68
CA GLY A 93 -8.57 1.64 -7.15
C GLY A 93 -7.78 0.92 -8.23
N ALA A 94 -8.42 0.58 -9.36
CA ALA A 94 -7.75 -0.04 -10.50
C ALA A 94 -6.70 0.89 -11.11
N GLU A 95 -6.94 2.20 -11.17
CA GLU A 95 -5.93 3.16 -11.64
C GLU A 95 -4.67 3.15 -10.77
N TRP A 96 -4.83 3.13 -9.44
CA TRP A 96 -3.70 3.07 -8.51
C TRP A 96 -2.93 1.76 -8.59
N VAL A 97 -3.65 0.63 -8.67
CA VAL A 97 -3.04 -0.69 -8.90
C VAL A 97 -2.29 -0.69 -10.24
N GLN A 98 -2.86 -0.11 -11.30
CA GLN A 98 -2.26 -0.06 -12.62
C GLN A 98 -0.93 0.71 -12.62
N ARG A 99 -0.82 1.81 -11.85
CA ARG A 99 0.45 2.55 -11.67
C ARG A 99 1.53 1.67 -11.04
N ALA A 100 1.21 0.98 -9.94
CA ALA A 100 2.14 0.07 -9.29
C ALA A 100 2.54 -1.11 -10.20
N ALA A 101 1.57 -1.69 -10.92
CA ALA A 101 1.80 -2.80 -11.84
C ALA A 101 2.71 -2.40 -13.02
N ASN A 102 2.53 -1.18 -13.53
CA ASN A 102 3.36 -0.59 -14.58
C ASN A 102 4.82 -0.39 -14.14
N SER A 103 5.07 -0.09 -12.86
CA SER A 103 6.43 -0.05 -12.29
C SER A 103 7.03 -1.45 -12.06
N GLY A 104 6.24 -2.51 -12.26
CA GLY A 104 6.68 -3.89 -12.02
C GLY A 104 6.42 -4.40 -10.61
N TRP A 105 5.55 -3.76 -9.82
CA TRP A 105 5.21 -4.24 -8.48
C TRP A 105 4.45 -5.58 -8.55
N PRO A 106 4.98 -6.69 -7.99
CA PRO A 106 4.43 -8.01 -8.25
C PRO A 106 2.99 -8.19 -7.82
N ASP A 107 2.62 -7.73 -6.61
CA ASP A 107 1.26 -7.88 -6.10
C ASP A 107 0.26 -7.08 -6.94
N ALA A 108 0.69 -5.94 -7.49
CA ALA A 108 -0.15 -5.14 -8.37
C ALA A 108 -0.31 -5.80 -9.75
N GLN A 109 0.73 -6.44 -10.29
CA GLN A 109 0.60 -7.25 -11.51
C GLN A 109 -0.37 -8.41 -11.32
N LYS A 110 -0.30 -9.12 -10.17
CA LYS A 110 -1.28 -10.16 -9.83
C LYS A 110 -2.70 -9.58 -9.73
N MET A 111 -2.85 -8.44 -9.06
CA MET A 111 -4.14 -7.77 -8.91
C MET A 111 -4.72 -7.33 -10.25
N MET A 112 -3.94 -6.70 -11.14
CA MET A 112 -4.40 -6.32 -12.47
C MET A 112 -4.90 -7.52 -13.28
N ALA A 113 -4.24 -8.68 -13.15
CA ALA A 113 -4.73 -9.91 -13.79
C ALA A 113 -6.17 -10.22 -13.35
N THR A 114 -6.43 -10.18 -12.04
CA THR A 114 -7.77 -10.41 -11.46
C THR A 114 -8.77 -9.32 -11.86
N LEU A 115 -8.38 -8.04 -11.86
CA LEU A 115 -9.27 -6.92 -12.21
C LEU A 115 -9.76 -7.05 -13.66
N TYR A 116 -8.86 -7.30 -14.60
CA TYR A 116 -9.23 -7.51 -16.01
C TYR A 116 -10.03 -8.80 -16.24
N LEU A 117 -9.75 -9.87 -15.49
CA LEU A 117 -10.52 -11.11 -15.59
C LEU A 117 -11.97 -10.91 -15.14
N LYS A 118 -12.19 -10.09 -14.11
CA LYS A 118 -13.52 -9.84 -13.52
C LYS A 118 -14.24 -8.62 -14.08
N GLY A 119 -13.54 -7.74 -14.79
CA GLY A 119 -14.08 -6.43 -15.19
C GLY A 119 -14.33 -5.51 -13.98
N GLN A 120 -13.47 -5.59 -12.96
CA GLN A 120 -13.64 -4.83 -11.71
C GLN A 120 -12.85 -3.52 -11.80
N GLY A 121 -13.55 -2.39 -11.98
CA GLY A 121 -12.92 -1.07 -12.13
C GLY A 121 -12.24 -0.84 -13.49
N VAL A 122 -12.21 -1.86 -14.35
CA VAL A 122 -11.73 -1.84 -15.74
C VAL A 122 -12.69 -2.65 -16.59
N ASP A 123 -12.72 -2.40 -17.89
CA ASP A 123 -13.43 -3.28 -18.82
C ASP A 123 -12.84 -4.70 -18.76
N GLN A 124 -13.72 -5.71 -18.84
CA GLN A 124 -13.27 -7.10 -18.84
C GLN A 124 -12.44 -7.38 -20.11
N ASP A 125 -11.16 -7.67 -19.92
CA ASP A 125 -10.23 -8.05 -21.00
C ASP A 125 -9.37 -9.23 -20.54
N PRO A 126 -9.80 -10.48 -20.78
CA PRO A 126 -9.04 -11.66 -20.41
C PRO A 126 -7.65 -11.72 -21.07
N VAL A 127 -7.43 -11.09 -22.22
CA VAL A 127 -6.12 -11.05 -22.89
C VAL A 127 -5.15 -10.18 -22.11
N GLU A 128 -5.61 -8.99 -21.70
CA GLU A 128 -4.82 -8.08 -20.87
C GLU A 128 -4.60 -8.67 -19.47
N GLY A 129 -5.60 -9.31 -18.88
CA GLY A 129 -5.46 -10.03 -17.62
C GLY A 129 -4.41 -11.15 -17.69
N ALA A 130 -4.41 -11.95 -18.77
CA ALA A 130 -3.41 -13.00 -18.97
C ALA A 130 -2.00 -12.44 -19.18
N LYS A 131 -1.85 -11.28 -19.85
CA LYS A 131 -0.57 -10.57 -19.94
C LYS A 131 -0.05 -10.23 -18.53
N TRP A 132 -0.88 -9.66 -17.66
CA TRP A 132 -0.49 -9.31 -16.28
C TRP A 132 -0.15 -10.54 -15.44
N ALA A 133 -0.93 -11.62 -15.57
CA ALA A 133 -0.64 -12.91 -14.92
C ALA A 133 0.75 -13.44 -15.32
N LYS A 134 1.06 -13.41 -16.62
CA LYS A 134 2.37 -13.82 -17.15
C LYS A 134 3.49 -12.92 -16.62
N LEU A 135 3.30 -11.60 -16.57
CA LEU A 135 4.27 -10.66 -15.99
C LEU A 135 4.55 -10.95 -14.51
N TYR A 136 3.51 -11.20 -13.71
CA TYR A 136 3.66 -11.60 -12.31
C TYR A 136 4.49 -12.88 -12.16
N THR A 137 4.16 -13.94 -12.91
CA THR A 137 4.84 -15.24 -12.76
C THR A 137 6.33 -15.23 -13.12
N ARG A 138 6.78 -14.24 -13.90
CA ARG A 138 8.19 -14.06 -14.28
C ARG A 138 8.80 -12.77 -13.70
N ASN A 139 8.17 -12.20 -12.68
CA ASN A 139 8.60 -10.93 -12.12
C ASN A 139 10.02 -11.06 -11.52
N PRO A 140 11.00 -10.25 -11.98
CA PRO A 140 12.38 -10.36 -11.53
C PRO A 140 12.55 -10.15 -10.03
N SER A 141 11.78 -9.24 -9.43
CA SER A 141 11.84 -8.92 -8.01
C SER A 141 11.46 -10.13 -7.15
N LEU A 142 10.43 -10.89 -7.53
CA LEU A 142 10.08 -12.14 -6.85
C LEU A 142 11.15 -13.21 -7.01
N LEU A 143 11.58 -13.44 -8.24
CA LEU A 143 12.52 -14.53 -8.56
C LEU A 143 13.89 -14.31 -7.93
N SER A 144 14.37 -13.06 -7.90
CA SER A 144 15.65 -12.70 -7.27
C SER A 144 15.65 -12.92 -5.75
N LEU A 145 14.48 -12.86 -5.11
CA LEU A 145 14.29 -13.15 -3.69
C LEU A 145 14.05 -14.65 -3.40
N GLY A 146 14.07 -15.50 -4.43
CA GLY A 146 13.75 -16.93 -4.29
C GLY A 146 12.27 -17.21 -4.00
N VAL A 147 11.40 -16.21 -4.15
CA VAL A 147 9.95 -16.39 -4.00
C VAL A 147 9.44 -17.11 -5.24
N GLN A 148 8.73 -18.22 -5.05
CA GLN A 148 8.04 -18.93 -6.13
C GLN A 148 6.68 -18.25 -6.37
N PRO A 149 6.47 -17.61 -7.53
CA PRO A 149 5.18 -17.00 -7.82
C PRO A 149 4.09 -18.05 -7.98
N ASP A 150 2.87 -17.69 -7.59
CA ASP A 150 1.71 -18.55 -7.77
C ASP A 150 1.35 -18.65 -9.27
N VAL A 151 1.78 -19.74 -9.91
CA VAL A 151 1.54 -19.98 -11.34
C VAL A 151 0.09 -20.39 -11.66
N SER A 152 -0.74 -20.64 -10.64
CA SER A 152 -2.14 -20.99 -10.86
C SER A 152 -2.95 -19.82 -11.42
N ILE A 153 -2.51 -18.57 -11.20
CA ILE A 153 -3.15 -17.38 -11.76
C ILE A 153 -3.27 -17.42 -13.30
N VAL A 154 -2.32 -18.03 -14.01
CA VAL A 154 -2.37 -18.18 -15.48
C VAL A 154 -3.42 -19.22 -15.89
N GLN A 155 -3.72 -20.19 -15.02
CA GLN A 155 -4.70 -21.24 -15.26
C GLN A 155 -6.13 -20.69 -15.30
N GLU A 156 -6.40 -19.65 -14.53
CA GLU A 156 -7.70 -18.97 -14.48
C GLU A 156 -8.14 -18.45 -15.86
N PHE A 157 -7.19 -18.21 -16.78
CA PHE A 157 -7.46 -17.70 -18.12
C PHE A 157 -7.62 -18.79 -19.19
N ARG A 158 -7.28 -20.06 -18.91
CA ARG A 158 -7.26 -21.13 -19.93
C ARG A 158 -8.62 -21.38 -20.60
N GLY A 159 -9.72 -21.22 -19.86
CA GLY A 159 -11.08 -21.40 -20.39
C GLY A 159 -11.64 -20.17 -21.12
N SER A 160 -11.03 -19.01 -20.93
CA SER A 160 -11.52 -17.72 -21.44
C SER A 160 -10.81 -17.26 -22.72
N LEU A 161 -9.72 -17.92 -23.09
CA LEU A 161 -8.84 -17.49 -24.18
C LEU A 161 -8.69 -18.57 -25.24
N THR A 162 -8.84 -18.17 -26.50
CA THR A 162 -8.40 -18.96 -27.66
C THR A 162 -6.86 -19.04 -27.71
N SER A 163 -6.32 -19.97 -28.51
CA SER A 163 -4.87 -20.06 -28.75
C SER A 163 -4.28 -18.76 -29.32
N GLU A 164 -5.02 -18.09 -30.21
CA GLU A 164 -4.60 -16.80 -30.79
C GLU A 164 -4.54 -15.70 -29.73
N GLN A 165 -5.60 -15.57 -28.92
CA GLN A 165 -5.63 -14.60 -27.83
C GLN A 165 -4.53 -14.86 -26.78
N ASN A 166 -4.25 -16.12 -26.47
CA ASN A 166 -3.13 -16.49 -25.61
C ASN A 166 -1.77 -16.04 -26.18
N ALA A 167 -1.56 -16.23 -27.48
CA ALA A 167 -0.35 -15.77 -28.17
C ALA A 167 -0.22 -14.24 -28.17
N VAL A 168 -1.33 -13.51 -28.31
CA VAL A 168 -1.34 -12.05 -28.16
C VAL A 168 -0.93 -11.64 -26.74
N ALA A 169 -1.45 -12.32 -25.70
CA ALA A 169 -1.04 -12.06 -24.32
C ALA A 169 0.46 -12.36 -24.10
N ASP A 170 1.00 -13.43 -24.68
CA ASP A 170 2.44 -13.74 -24.65
C ASP A 170 3.29 -12.64 -25.30
N GLN A 171 2.85 -12.15 -26.46
CA GLN A 171 3.51 -11.08 -27.17
C GLN A 171 3.50 -9.79 -26.36
N ARG A 172 2.33 -9.37 -25.87
CA ARG A 172 2.17 -8.15 -25.04
C ARG A 172 3.02 -8.21 -23.78
N ALA A 173 3.08 -9.38 -23.14
CA ALA A 173 3.94 -9.57 -21.99
C ALA A 173 5.40 -9.41 -22.42
N SER A 174 5.85 -10.11 -23.47
CA SER A 174 7.25 -10.10 -23.92
C SER A 174 7.74 -8.73 -24.40
N SER A 175 6.86 -7.89 -24.94
CA SER A 175 7.17 -6.50 -25.33
C SER A 175 7.03 -5.49 -24.18
N TRP A 176 6.54 -5.90 -23.01
CA TRP A 176 6.30 -4.99 -21.90
C TRP A 176 7.61 -4.49 -21.31
N VAL A 177 7.67 -3.18 -21.07
CA VAL A 177 8.75 -2.50 -20.35
C VAL A 177 8.16 -1.74 -19.16
N PRO A 178 8.83 -1.73 -17.99
CA PRO A 178 8.36 -0.95 -16.86
C PRO A 178 8.23 0.53 -17.20
N SER A 179 7.21 1.17 -16.66
CA SER A 179 7.03 2.62 -16.70
C SER A 179 6.71 3.12 -15.30
N TYR A 180 7.36 4.22 -14.92
CA TYR A 180 7.30 4.76 -13.56
C TYR A 180 6.47 6.03 -13.55
N TRP A 181 5.32 5.99 -12.89
CA TRP A 181 4.47 7.16 -12.78
C TRP A 181 5.16 8.25 -11.95
N THR A 182 5.15 9.47 -12.48
CA THR A 182 5.66 10.66 -11.79
C THR A 182 4.54 11.69 -11.63
N PRO A 183 4.23 12.09 -10.38
CA PRO A 183 3.27 13.16 -10.12
C PRO A 183 3.82 14.50 -10.65
N THR A 184 3.10 15.14 -11.57
CA THR A 184 3.53 16.39 -12.24
C THR A 184 2.43 17.46 -12.35
N SER A 185 1.18 17.09 -12.09
CA SER A 185 0.02 17.98 -12.18
C SER A 185 -0.04 19.01 -11.05
N VAL A 186 -0.94 19.98 -11.17
CA VAL A 186 -1.24 20.95 -10.10
C VAL A 186 -1.74 20.22 -8.85
N ILE A 187 -2.64 19.27 -9.04
CA ILE A 187 -3.21 18.42 -7.97
C ILE A 187 -2.08 17.69 -7.24
N ASP A 188 -1.12 17.13 -7.97
CA ASP A 188 0.04 16.46 -7.37
C ASP A 188 0.86 17.39 -6.47
N ARG A 189 1.02 18.66 -6.87
CA ARG A 189 1.73 19.67 -6.06
C ARG A 189 0.97 20.03 -4.80
N ASP A 190 -0.35 20.10 -4.88
CA ASP A 190 -1.20 20.46 -3.75
C ASP A 190 -1.31 19.32 -2.74
N VAL A 191 -1.49 18.07 -3.22
CA VAL A 191 -1.38 16.87 -2.37
C VAL A 191 0.00 16.79 -1.71
N ARG A 192 1.08 17.05 -2.44
CA ARG A 192 2.42 17.03 -1.84
C ARG A 192 2.61 18.12 -0.77
N ARG A 193 2.04 19.31 -0.96
CA ARG A 193 2.11 20.42 0.01
C ARG A 193 1.37 20.12 1.30
N SER A 194 0.26 19.40 1.19
CA SER A 194 -0.61 19.06 2.29
C SER A 194 -0.15 17.81 3.05
N CYS A 195 0.72 17.01 2.43
CA CYS A 195 1.38 15.86 3.02
C CYS A 195 2.51 16.23 3.99
N ALA A 196 2.17 16.88 5.09
CA ALA A 196 3.04 17.02 6.25
C ALA A 196 2.92 15.79 7.15
N VAL A 197 3.51 14.68 6.72
CA VAL A 197 3.50 13.38 7.43
C VAL A 197 4.23 13.46 8.80
N GLU A 198 4.93 14.57 9.07
CA GLU A 198 5.58 14.90 10.36
C GLU A 198 4.64 15.55 11.41
N GLY A 199 3.32 15.55 11.17
CA GLY A 199 2.34 15.80 12.23
C GLY A 199 2.12 17.26 12.65
N ARG A 200 2.38 18.26 11.77
CA ARG A 200 2.05 19.66 12.10
C ARG A 200 0.86 20.24 11.36
N HIS A 201 0.39 19.67 10.26
CA HIS A 201 -0.74 20.21 9.50
C HIS A 201 -1.74 19.13 9.13
N ARG A 202 -3.01 19.54 9.04
CA ARG A 202 -4.14 18.69 8.63
C ARG A 202 -3.86 18.11 7.24
N VAL A 203 -3.84 16.78 7.14
CA VAL A 203 -3.82 16.07 5.85
C VAL A 203 -5.15 16.38 5.15
N PRO A 204 -5.17 16.70 3.85
CA PRO A 204 -6.42 17.04 3.19
C PRO A 204 -7.20 15.75 2.97
N SER A 205 -8.49 15.84 3.25
CA SER A 205 -9.42 14.75 3.01
C SER A 205 -9.75 14.63 1.51
N MET A 206 -10.21 13.47 1.05
CA MET A 206 -10.68 13.30 -0.34
C MET A 206 -11.75 14.34 -0.77
N PRO A 207 -12.71 14.76 0.09
CA PRO A 207 -13.59 15.89 -0.21
C PRO A 207 -12.86 17.22 -0.47
N ASP A 208 -11.71 17.45 0.19
CA ASP A 208 -10.86 18.62 -0.06
C ASP A 208 -10.18 18.53 -1.46
N ILE A 209 -10.03 17.32 -2.02
CA ILE A 209 -9.45 17.05 -3.35
C ILE A 209 -10.53 17.10 -4.44
N GLU A 210 -11.70 16.49 -4.20
CA GLU A 210 -12.86 16.47 -5.11
C GLU A 210 -13.55 17.84 -5.26
N SER A 211 -13.37 18.74 -4.28
CA SER A 211 -13.89 20.12 -4.33
C SER A 211 -13.02 21.08 -5.15
N VAL A 212 -11.85 20.63 -5.60
CA VAL A 212 -11.07 21.36 -6.62
C VAL A 212 -11.77 21.14 -7.96
N PRO A 213 -12.24 22.20 -8.65
CA PRO A 213 -12.99 22.05 -9.90
C PRO A 213 -12.19 21.23 -10.91
N ASN A 214 -12.78 20.12 -11.37
CA ASN A 214 -12.26 19.37 -12.50
C ASN A 214 -12.24 20.31 -13.72
N PRO A 215 -11.06 20.62 -14.31
CA PRO A 215 -10.99 21.47 -15.50
C PRO A 215 -11.27 20.70 -16.81
N TYR A 216 -11.73 19.45 -16.73
CA TYR A 216 -12.20 18.64 -17.85
C TYR A 216 -13.70 18.38 -17.75
#